data_AF-A0A966D0N2-F1
#
_entry.id   AF-A0A966D0N2-F1
#
_cell.length_a   1.000
_cell.length_b   1.000
_cell.length_c   1.000
_cell.angle_alpha   90.00
_cell.angle_beta   90.00
_cell.angle_gamma   90.00
#
_symmetry.space_group_name_H-M   'P 1'
#
loop_
_entity.id
_entity.type
_entity.pdbx_description
1 polymer ?
#
loop_
_entity_poly.entity_id
_entity_poly.type
_entity_poly.pdbx_seq_one_letter_code
_entity_poly.pdbx_strand_id
1 'polypeptide(L)'
;TILLGVAVGTFFSGGSFTMDKMSITSLESPVISQWTNGWHGLDAIVVPFNLLMGIVVYLAARTLGLLYVIKQIEMETLVQKAKTQIKVTGTAFVITFVALLIHLFTMTGYSVSPETGIINPVKYKYFFNMTELVWPSIMLICGVLLVLYGLSTTYFSKGKHSFFLTGGGVILAVWSILICAAFNNTAFFVSTINIQQSLTLYNSSSSEFTLKVMAYASLFIPFVLAYVAYVWKSLTKTKMSESELNQPDSHKY
;
A
#
# COMPACT_ATOMS: atom_id res chain seq x y z
N THR A 1 -8.88 7.40 -1.12
CA THR A 1 -7.98 6.24 -0.96
C THR A 1 -8.28 5.10 -1.92
N ILE A 2 -9.52 4.94 -2.41
CA ILE A 2 -9.86 3.86 -3.37
C ILE A 2 -8.99 3.90 -4.63
N LEU A 3 -8.90 5.05 -5.32
CA LEU A 3 -8.10 5.17 -6.54
C LEU A 3 -6.60 4.89 -6.32
N LEU A 4 -6.07 5.24 -5.13
CA LEU A 4 -4.70 4.90 -4.76
C LEU A 4 -4.52 3.38 -4.65
N GLY A 5 -5.47 2.68 -4.02
CA GLY A 5 -5.44 1.22 -3.96
C GLY A 5 -5.63 0.56 -5.33
N VAL A 6 -6.47 1.13 -6.20
CA VAL A 6 -6.60 0.68 -7.60
C VAL A 6 -5.26 0.79 -8.31
N ALA A 7 -4.58 1.93 -8.19
CA ALA A 7 -3.25 2.14 -8.76
C ALA A 7 -2.22 1.14 -8.21
N VAL A 8 -2.19 0.89 -6.89
CA VAL A 8 -1.32 -0.14 -6.30
C VAL A 8 -1.68 -1.55 -6.83
N GLY A 9 -2.96 -1.83 -7.06
CA GLY A 9 -3.42 -3.09 -7.64
C GLY A 9 -2.84 -3.37 -9.02
N THR A 10 -2.60 -2.32 -9.82
CA THR A 10 -2.00 -2.47 -11.16
C THR A 10 -0.56 -3.00 -11.13
N PHE A 11 0.15 -2.95 -10.00
CA PHE A 11 1.44 -3.64 -9.86
C PHE A 11 1.34 -5.17 -9.96
N PHE A 12 0.15 -5.73 -9.74
CA PHE A 12 -0.10 -7.16 -9.83
C PHE A 12 -0.85 -7.52 -11.12
N SER A 13 -1.88 -6.75 -11.46
CA SER A 13 -2.72 -7.03 -12.63
C SER A 13 -2.18 -6.47 -13.95
N GLY A 14 -1.28 -5.49 -13.88
CA GLY A 14 -0.72 -4.79 -15.04
C GLY A 14 -1.59 -3.65 -15.57
N GLY A 15 -1.25 -3.20 -16.78
CA GLY A 15 -1.95 -2.13 -17.48
C GLY A 15 -1.77 -2.17 -18.99
N SER A 16 -2.64 -1.46 -19.69
CA SER A 16 -2.68 -1.36 -21.16
C SER A 16 -1.65 -0.34 -21.68
N PHE A 17 -0.37 -0.69 -21.62
CA PHE A 17 0.72 0.16 -22.09
C PHE A 17 1.70 -0.60 -22.98
N THR A 18 2.42 0.13 -23.82
CA THR A 18 3.60 -0.38 -24.54
C THR A 18 4.83 0.39 -24.07
N MET A 19 5.96 -0.31 -24.04
CA MET A 19 7.25 0.28 -23.73
C MET A 19 8.23 -0.06 -24.85
N ASP A 20 8.76 0.96 -25.50
CA ASP A 20 9.83 0.82 -26.48
C ASP A 20 10.90 1.88 -26.23
N LYS A 21 12.09 1.44 -25.80
CA LYS A 21 13.22 2.32 -25.54
C LYS A 21 13.82 2.88 -26.83
N MET A 22 13.65 2.20 -27.96
CA MET A 22 14.13 2.68 -29.27
C MET A 22 13.32 3.90 -29.73
N SER A 23 12.10 4.10 -29.24
CA SER A 23 11.30 5.29 -29.57
C SER A 23 12.01 6.60 -29.26
N ILE A 24 12.96 6.65 -28.32
CA ILE A 24 13.74 7.86 -28.01
C ILE A 24 14.55 8.38 -29.20
N THR A 25 14.89 7.52 -30.17
CA THR A 25 15.62 7.90 -31.38
C THR A 25 14.69 8.32 -32.52
N SER A 26 13.37 8.14 -32.36
CA SER A 26 12.38 8.58 -33.33
C SER A 26 12.15 10.10 -33.24
N LEU A 27 12.20 10.77 -34.40
CA LEU A 27 12.00 12.21 -34.51
C LEU A 27 10.51 12.62 -34.40
N GLU A 28 9.60 11.69 -34.68
CA GLU A 28 8.16 11.95 -34.74
C GLU A 28 7.44 11.71 -33.39
N SER A 29 7.92 10.77 -32.56
CA SER A 29 7.29 10.45 -31.28
C SER A 29 8.29 9.88 -30.25
N PRO A 30 9.12 10.72 -29.61
CA PRO A 30 10.16 10.29 -28.67
C PRO A 30 9.62 9.87 -27.29
N VAL A 31 8.56 9.06 -27.26
CA VAL A 31 7.87 8.62 -26.05
C VAL A 31 8.18 7.15 -25.80
N ILE A 32 8.88 6.87 -24.69
CA ILE A 32 9.35 5.52 -24.32
C ILE A 32 8.20 4.62 -23.86
N SER A 33 7.20 5.18 -23.17
CA SER A 33 6.05 4.44 -22.68
C SER A 33 4.76 5.19 -22.99
N GLN A 34 3.79 4.47 -23.57
CA GLN A 34 2.51 5.04 -23.97
C GLN A 34 1.36 4.12 -23.59
N TRP A 35 0.25 4.73 -23.18
CA TRP A 35 -1.02 4.03 -23.03
C TRP A 35 -1.54 3.66 -24.41
N THR A 36 -2.01 2.43 -24.56
CA THR A 36 -2.57 1.97 -25.85
C THR A 36 -4.08 2.22 -25.97
N ASN A 37 -4.72 2.62 -24.88
CA ASN A 37 -6.16 2.91 -24.84
C ASN A 37 -6.42 4.41 -24.60
N GLY A 38 -7.59 4.89 -25.04
CA GLY A 38 -8.04 6.28 -24.82
C GLY A 38 -8.47 6.58 -23.38
N TRP A 39 -8.44 5.58 -22.49
CA TRP A 39 -8.81 5.71 -21.08
C TRP A 39 -7.59 6.05 -20.21
N HIS A 40 -6.37 5.97 -20.76
CA HIS A 40 -5.12 6.36 -20.11
C HIS A 40 -4.94 5.78 -18.70
N GLY A 41 -5.32 4.51 -18.51
CA GLY A 41 -5.19 3.79 -17.24
C GLY A 41 -6.43 3.82 -16.34
N LEU A 42 -7.49 4.56 -16.69
CA LEU A 42 -8.77 4.53 -15.94
C LEU A 42 -9.49 3.18 -16.05
N ASP A 43 -9.15 2.37 -17.07
CA ASP A 43 -9.59 0.99 -17.22
C ASP A 43 -9.18 0.11 -16.02
N ALA A 44 -8.12 0.48 -15.31
CA ALA A 44 -7.69 -0.20 -14.09
C ALA A 44 -8.78 -0.27 -13.01
N ILE A 45 -9.74 0.66 -12.99
CA ILE A 45 -10.85 0.68 -12.02
C ILE A 45 -11.80 -0.50 -12.23
N VAL A 46 -11.96 -0.95 -13.49
CA VAL A 46 -12.89 -2.02 -13.87
C VAL A 46 -12.31 -3.40 -13.55
N VAL A 47 -11.00 -3.51 -13.33
CA VAL A 47 -10.34 -4.77 -12.95
C VAL A 47 -10.74 -5.17 -11.53
N PRO A 48 -11.41 -6.33 -11.32
CA PRO A 48 -11.94 -6.70 -10.01
C PRO A 48 -10.89 -6.76 -8.90
N PHE A 49 -9.68 -7.25 -9.21
CA PHE A 49 -8.57 -7.29 -8.25
C PHE A 49 -8.14 -5.88 -7.80
N ASN A 50 -8.04 -4.93 -8.73
CA ASN A 50 -7.63 -3.57 -8.43
C ASN A 50 -8.69 -2.84 -7.60
N LEU A 51 -9.96 -3.05 -7.94
CA LEU A 51 -11.06 -2.49 -7.16
C LEU A 51 -11.09 -3.07 -5.74
N LEU A 52 -10.88 -4.38 -5.59
CA LEU A 52 -10.75 -5.03 -4.29
C LEU A 52 -9.59 -4.43 -3.46
N MET A 53 -8.42 -4.23 -4.08
CA MET A 53 -7.29 -3.52 -3.45
C MET A 53 -7.69 -2.10 -3.01
N GLY A 54 -8.39 -1.36 -3.87
CA GLY A 54 -8.97 -0.06 -3.55
C GLY A 54 -9.88 -0.07 -2.32
N ILE A 55 -10.77 -1.04 -2.23
CA ILE A 55 -11.70 -1.23 -1.10
C ILE A 55 -10.91 -1.55 0.18
N VAL A 56 -9.92 -2.44 0.12
CA VAL A 56 -9.07 -2.79 1.26
C VAL A 56 -8.33 -1.57 1.79
N VAL A 57 -7.70 -0.78 0.92
CA VAL A 57 -6.97 0.44 1.31
C VAL A 57 -7.93 1.48 1.91
N TYR A 58 -9.14 1.61 1.38
CA TYR A 58 -10.16 2.48 1.94
C TYR A 58 -10.60 2.05 3.35
N LEU A 59 -10.91 0.75 3.54
CA LEU A 59 -11.34 0.22 4.83
C LEU A 59 -10.21 0.26 5.86
N ALA A 60 -8.96 0.03 5.45
CA ALA A 60 -7.78 0.20 6.29
C ALA A 60 -7.64 1.65 6.77
N ALA A 61 -7.69 2.62 5.86
CA ALA A 61 -7.60 4.04 6.18
C ALA A 61 -8.74 4.50 7.11
N ARG A 62 -9.97 4.06 6.84
CA ARG A 62 -11.13 4.37 7.69
C ARG A 62 -10.99 3.76 9.09
N THR A 63 -10.53 2.52 9.18
CA THR A 63 -10.33 1.82 10.46
C THR A 63 -9.23 2.49 11.29
N LEU A 64 -8.09 2.83 10.68
CA LEU A 64 -7.02 3.58 11.33
C LEU A 64 -7.45 4.98 11.76
N GLY A 65 -8.26 5.68 10.95
CA GLY A 65 -8.82 6.98 11.30
C GLY A 65 -9.74 6.91 12.52
N LEU A 66 -10.61 5.90 12.61
CA LEU A 66 -11.45 5.69 13.78
C LEU A 66 -10.63 5.32 15.03
N LEU A 67 -9.59 4.50 14.88
CA LEU A 67 -8.66 4.18 15.98
C LEU A 67 -7.91 5.43 16.46
N TYR A 68 -7.56 6.33 15.54
CA TYR A 68 -6.94 7.61 15.89
C TYR A 68 -7.90 8.51 16.67
N VAL A 69 -9.17 8.60 16.24
CA VAL A 69 -10.22 9.32 16.97
C VAL A 69 -10.37 8.80 18.40
N ILE A 70 -10.42 7.48 18.59
CA ILE A 70 -10.50 6.86 19.93
C ILE A 70 -9.27 7.19 20.79
N LYS A 71 -8.09 7.31 20.18
CA LYS A 71 -6.86 7.67 20.88
C LYS A 71 -6.83 9.15 21.30
N GLN A 72 -7.31 10.05 20.43
CA GLN A 72 -7.05 11.49 20.54
C GLN A 72 -8.20 12.32 21.15
N ILE A 73 -9.45 11.83 21.08
CA ILE A 73 -10.63 12.58 21.53
C ILE A 73 -11.12 12.05 22.88
N GLU A 74 -11.43 12.94 23.83
CA GLU A 74 -11.91 12.58 25.18
C GLU A 74 -13.44 12.56 25.34
N MET A 75 -14.18 12.97 24.31
CA MET A 75 -15.63 12.97 24.29
C MET A 75 -16.19 11.53 24.21
N GLU A 76 -16.83 11.06 25.28
CA GLU A 76 -17.30 9.67 25.41
C GLU A 76 -18.30 9.27 24.31
N THR A 77 -19.20 10.18 23.94
CA THR A 77 -20.23 9.93 22.92
C THR A 77 -19.62 9.62 21.55
N LEU A 78 -18.58 10.37 21.14
CA LEU A 78 -17.89 10.16 19.88
C LEU A 78 -17.03 8.89 19.90
N VAL A 79 -16.36 8.62 21.02
CA VAL A 79 -15.58 7.38 21.22
C VAL A 79 -16.49 6.15 21.10
N GLN A 80 -17.68 6.17 21.70
CA GLN A 80 -18.64 5.05 21.58
C GLN A 80 -19.13 4.87 20.13
N LYS A 81 -19.46 5.96 19.42
CA LYS A 81 -19.83 5.90 18.00
C LYS A 81 -18.69 5.32 17.15
N ALA A 82 -17.45 5.75 17.40
CA ALA A 82 -16.28 5.24 16.70
C ALA A 82 -16.08 3.74 16.96
N LYS A 83 -16.18 3.27 18.21
CA LYS A 83 -16.08 1.84 18.54
C LYS A 83 -17.14 1.00 17.82
N THR A 84 -18.39 1.46 17.77
CA THR A 84 -19.46 0.77 17.04
C THR A 84 -19.17 0.71 15.55
N GLN A 85 -18.66 1.80 14.95
CA GLN A 85 -18.26 1.82 13.55
C GLN A 85 -17.07 0.89 13.25
N ILE A 86 -16.06 0.81 14.13
CA ILE A 86 -14.92 -0.11 13.95
C ILE A 86 -15.37 -1.56 13.90
N LYS A 87 -16.40 -1.97 14.67
CA LYS A 87 -16.92 -3.34 14.57
C LYS A 87 -17.40 -3.68 13.17
N VAL A 88 -17.95 -2.71 12.44
CA VAL A 88 -18.39 -2.88 11.05
C VAL A 88 -17.20 -2.75 10.10
N THR A 89 -16.47 -1.63 10.14
CA THR A 89 -15.42 -1.32 9.17
C THR A 89 -14.18 -2.18 9.34
N GLY A 90 -13.80 -2.49 10.59
CA GLY A 90 -12.67 -3.34 10.92
C GLY A 90 -12.92 -4.79 10.56
N THR A 91 -14.13 -5.31 10.78
CA THR A 91 -14.51 -6.66 10.33
C THR A 91 -14.56 -6.73 8.80
N ALA A 92 -15.18 -5.74 8.14
CA ALA A 92 -15.19 -5.66 6.68
C ALA A 92 -13.76 -5.56 6.11
N PHE A 93 -12.86 -4.81 6.77
CA PHE A 93 -11.45 -4.72 6.41
C PHE A 93 -10.77 -6.09 6.45
N VAL A 94 -10.92 -6.84 7.55
CA VAL A 94 -10.30 -8.17 7.67
C VAL A 94 -10.82 -9.13 6.60
N ILE A 95 -12.14 -9.18 6.38
CA ILE A 95 -12.75 -10.05 5.36
C ILE A 95 -12.23 -9.71 3.96
N THR A 96 -12.25 -8.43 3.59
CA THR A 96 -11.78 -7.98 2.26
C THR A 96 -10.27 -8.16 2.09
N PHE A 97 -9.48 -7.97 3.16
CA PHE A 97 -8.04 -8.23 3.15
C PHE A 97 -7.72 -9.72 2.96
N VAL A 98 -8.46 -10.62 3.62
CA VAL A 98 -8.33 -12.07 3.40
C VAL A 98 -8.71 -12.44 1.97
N ALA A 99 -9.82 -11.90 1.44
CA ALA A 99 -10.21 -12.11 0.05
C ALA A 99 -9.13 -11.63 -0.94
N LEU A 100 -8.50 -10.47 -0.65
CA LEU A 100 -7.38 -9.95 -1.43
C LEU A 100 -6.18 -10.90 -1.41
N LEU A 101 -5.80 -11.42 -0.23
CA LEU A 101 -4.68 -12.37 -0.11
C LEU A 101 -4.96 -13.68 -0.87
N ILE A 102 -6.18 -14.21 -0.78
CA ILE A 102 -6.55 -15.41 -1.53
C ILE A 102 -6.44 -15.16 -3.03
N HIS A 103 -6.96 -14.03 -3.52
CA HIS A 103 -6.84 -13.67 -4.94
C HIS A 103 -5.38 -13.48 -5.35
N LEU A 104 -4.59 -12.78 -4.54
CA LEU A 104 -3.16 -12.54 -4.76
C LEU A 104 -2.36 -13.85 -4.84
N PHE A 105 -2.64 -14.81 -3.97
CA PHE A 105 -1.92 -16.09 -3.98
C PHE A 105 -2.39 -17.02 -5.10
N THR A 106 -3.61 -16.86 -5.61
CA THR A 106 -4.16 -17.68 -6.70
C THR A 106 -3.89 -17.11 -8.09
N MET A 107 -3.58 -15.83 -8.22
CA MET A 107 -3.37 -15.20 -9.52
C MET A 107 -2.07 -15.64 -10.20
N THR A 108 -2.07 -15.55 -11.52
CA THR A 108 -0.87 -15.67 -12.35
C THR A 108 -0.03 -14.41 -12.24
N GLY A 109 1.27 -14.57 -11.96
CA GLY A 109 2.23 -13.49 -12.06
C GLY A 109 3.24 -13.76 -13.17
N TYR A 110 4.23 -12.89 -13.31
CA TYR A 110 5.17 -12.94 -14.44
C TYR A 110 6.60 -12.96 -13.91
N SER A 111 7.35 -13.99 -14.28
CA SER A 111 8.73 -14.19 -13.87
C SER A 111 9.66 -13.85 -15.03
N VAL A 112 10.78 -13.22 -14.72
CA VAL A 112 11.82 -12.87 -15.67
C VAL A 112 12.94 -13.88 -15.52
N SER A 113 13.37 -14.50 -16.62
CA SER A 113 14.56 -15.35 -16.62
C SER A 113 15.81 -14.48 -16.51
N PRO A 114 16.65 -14.64 -15.46
CA PRO A 114 17.84 -13.78 -15.29
C PRO A 114 18.85 -13.89 -16.43
N GLU A 115 18.91 -15.06 -17.08
CA GLU A 115 19.88 -15.36 -18.14
C GLU A 115 19.47 -14.80 -19.51
N THR A 116 18.17 -14.83 -19.84
CA THR A 116 17.65 -14.46 -21.16
C THR A 116 16.88 -13.15 -21.17
N GLY A 117 16.47 -12.64 -19.99
CA GLY A 117 15.60 -11.48 -19.85
C GLY A 117 14.14 -11.71 -20.29
N ILE A 118 13.79 -12.93 -20.70
CA ILE A 118 12.46 -13.26 -21.21
C ILE A 118 11.47 -13.36 -20.06
N ILE A 119 10.29 -12.77 -20.27
CA ILE A 119 9.20 -12.74 -19.28
C ILE A 119 8.20 -13.85 -19.58
N ASN A 120 7.97 -14.73 -18.60
CA ASN A 120 7.07 -15.88 -18.72
C ASN A 120 5.98 -15.85 -17.65
N PRO A 121 4.72 -16.22 -17.97
CA PRO A 121 3.65 -16.34 -17.00
C PRO A 121 3.87 -17.55 -16.08
N VAL A 122 3.68 -17.36 -14.78
CA VAL A 122 3.80 -18.40 -13.74
C VAL A 122 2.54 -18.39 -12.89
N LYS A 123 1.87 -19.55 -12.80
CA LYS A 123 0.70 -19.73 -11.93
C LYS A 123 1.12 -19.67 -10.46
N TYR A 124 0.31 -19.03 -9.62
CA TYR A 124 0.58 -18.91 -8.18
C TYR A 124 1.91 -18.20 -7.86
N LYS A 125 2.39 -17.32 -8.75
CA LYS A 125 3.72 -16.70 -8.62
C LYS A 125 3.92 -15.97 -7.29
N TYR A 126 2.93 -15.20 -6.82
CA TYR A 126 3.05 -14.46 -5.56
C TYR A 126 3.03 -15.37 -4.33
N PHE A 127 2.33 -16.52 -4.40
CA PHE A 127 2.42 -17.54 -3.37
C PHE A 127 3.84 -18.14 -3.33
N PHE A 128 4.39 -18.51 -4.48
CA PHE A 128 5.77 -19.03 -4.55
C PHE A 128 6.81 -18.00 -4.11
N ASN A 129 6.63 -16.73 -4.46
CA ASN A 129 7.49 -15.64 -3.97
C ASN A 129 7.47 -15.55 -2.44
N MET A 130 6.31 -15.71 -1.81
CA MET A 130 6.18 -15.73 -0.35
C MET A 130 6.84 -16.96 0.28
N THR A 131 6.84 -18.11 -0.39
CA THR A 131 7.51 -19.32 0.14
C THR A 131 9.01 -19.29 -0.06
N GLU A 132 9.48 -18.75 -1.19
CA GLU A 132 10.90 -18.68 -1.55
C GLU A 132 11.61 -17.54 -0.80
N LEU A 133 10.99 -16.35 -0.76
CA LEU A 133 11.40 -15.28 0.13
C LEU A 133 10.65 -15.46 1.44
N VAL A 134 11.26 -16.14 2.40
CA VAL A 134 10.60 -16.42 3.69
C VAL A 134 10.35 -15.14 4.51
N TRP A 135 11.19 -14.12 4.35
CA TRP A 135 11.15 -12.92 5.18
C TRP A 135 9.91 -12.02 4.96
N PRO A 136 9.37 -11.77 3.73
CA PRO A 136 8.12 -11.06 3.56
C PRO A 136 6.94 -11.88 4.10
N SER A 137 6.99 -13.21 4.06
CA SER A 137 5.98 -14.06 4.70
C SER A 137 5.92 -13.84 6.21
N ILE A 138 7.08 -13.79 6.87
CA ILE A 138 7.16 -13.47 8.31
C ILE A 138 6.58 -12.08 8.56
N MET A 139 6.95 -11.07 7.75
CA MET A 139 6.39 -9.72 7.87
C MET A 139 4.87 -9.69 7.69
N LEU A 140 4.31 -10.45 6.75
CA LEU A 140 2.87 -10.53 6.52
C LEU A 140 2.16 -11.14 7.73
N ILE A 141 2.66 -12.28 8.23
CA ILE A 141 2.08 -12.97 9.39
C ILE A 141 2.13 -12.05 10.61
N CYS A 142 3.30 -11.45 10.91
CA CYS A 142 3.42 -10.49 12.01
C CYS A 142 2.48 -9.30 11.82
N GLY A 143 2.38 -8.76 10.60
CA GLY A 143 1.47 -7.67 10.27
C GLY A 143 0.01 -8.00 10.55
N VAL A 144 -0.45 -9.17 10.10
CA VAL A 144 -1.81 -9.67 10.33
C VAL A 144 -2.08 -9.88 11.81
N LEU A 145 -1.16 -10.51 12.55
CA LEU A 145 -1.32 -10.74 13.98
C LEU A 145 -1.44 -9.41 14.75
N LEU A 146 -0.62 -8.42 14.42
CA LEU A 146 -0.68 -7.08 15.03
C LEU A 146 -2.00 -6.36 14.72
N VAL A 147 -2.49 -6.46 13.48
CA VAL A 147 -3.79 -5.90 13.09
C VAL A 147 -4.91 -6.54 13.89
N LEU A 148 -4.98 -7.87 13.92
CA LEU A 148 -6.03 -8.61 14.64
C LEU A 148 -5.98 -8.34 16.14
N TYR A 149 -4.78 -8.28 16.72
CA TYR A 149 -4.59 -7.93 18.13
C TYR A 149 -5.03 -6.49 18.43
N GLY A 150 -4.67 -5.52 17.58
CA GLY A 150 -5.10 -4.12 17.72
C GLY A 150 -6.62 -3.94 17.59
N LEU A 151 -7.26 -4.68 16.68
CA LEU A 151 -8.73 -4.66 16.56
C LEU A 151 -9.41 -5.34 17.76
N SER A 152 -8.90 -6.50 18.20
CA SER A 152 -9.44 -7.23 19.35
C SER A 152 -9.38 -6.41 20.64
N THR A 153 -8.25 -5.72 20.88
CA THR A 153 -8.10 -4.82 22.03
C THR A 153 -9.07 -3.63 21.99
N THR A 154 -9.49 -3.20 20.80
CA THR A 154 -10.51 -2.16 20.63
C THR A 154 -11.92 -2.68 20.90
N TYR A 155 -12.19 -3.94 20.53
CA TYR A 155 -13.49 -4.58 20.73
C TYR A 155 -13.77 -4.92 22.20
N PHE A 156 -12.77 -5.43 22.91
CA PHE A 156 -12.94 -5.96 24.27
C PHE A 156 -12.42 -5.02 25.37
N SER A 157 -11.64 -3.99 25.03
CA SER A 157 -11.00 -3.12 26.03
C SER A 157 -11.07 -1.63 25.67
N LYS A 158 -10.33 -0.79 26.41
CA LYS A 158 -10.27 0.67 26.21
C LYS A 158 -9.48 1.08 24.96
N GLY A 159 -8.74 0.17 24.32
CA GLY A 159 -8.12 0.38 23.01
C GLY A 159 -7.03 1.46 22.92
N LYS A 160 -6.41 1.85 24.05
CA LYS A 160 -5.47 3.00 24.09
C LYS A 160 -4.25 2.86 23.17
N HIS A 161 -3.75 1.65 22.97
CA HIS A 161 -2.59 1.36 22.10
C HIS A 161 -2.98 0.76 20.75
N SER A 162 -4.26 0.57 20.48
CA SER A 162 -4.75 -0.14 19.30
C SER A 162 -4.39 0.58 18.00
N PHE A 163 -4.35 1.92 18.00
CA PHE A 163 -3.90 2.69 16.84
C PHE A 163 -2.48 2.32 16.40
N PHE A 164 -1.51 2.29 17.32
CA PHE A 164 -0.12 2.00 16.98
C PHE A 164 0.09 0.53 16.61
N LEU A 165 -0.60 -0.39 17.29
CA LEU A 165 -0.55 -1.82 16.98
C LEU A 165 -1.12 -2.11 15.59
N THR A 166 -2.35 -1.67 15.31
CA THR A 166 -2.98 -1.86 14.00
C THR A 166 -2.22 -1.10 12.92
N GLY A 167 -1.78 0.13 13.17
CA GLY A 167 -0.99 0.92 12.22
C GLY A 167 0.33 0.24 11.84
N GLY A 168 1.11 -0.21 12.83
CA GLY A 168 2.33 -0.98 12.60
C GLY A 168 2.07 -2.27 11.83
N GLY A 169 0.99 -2.99 12.17
CA GLY A 169 0.59 -4.20 11.46
C GLY A 169 0.24 -3.96 9.99
N VAL A 170 -0.50 -2.89 9.68
CA VAL A 170 -0.81 -2.48 8.30
C VAL A 170 0.47 -2.16 7.54
N ILE A 171 1.41 -1.41 8.14
CA ILE A 171 2.69 -1.09 7.50
C ILE A 171 3.45 -2.35 7.11
N LEU A 172 3.59 -3.32 8.03
CA LEU A 172 4.29 -4.58 7.76
C LEU A 172 3.60 -5.41 6.67
N ALA A 173 2.27 -5.50 6.70
CA ALA A 173 1.51 -6.24 5.70
C ALA A 173 1.63 -5.62 4.30
N VAL A 174 1.51 -4.29 4.19
CA VAL A 174 1.67 -3.57 2.92
C VAL A 174 3.08 -3.72 2.37
N TRP A 175 4.11 -3.55 3.22
CA TRP A 175 5.49 -3.74 2.80
C TRP A 175 5.72 -5.15 2.27
N SER A 176 5.25 -6.17 2.98
CA SER A 176 5.36 -7.57 2.54
C SER A 176 4.75 -7.80 1.15
N ILE A 177 3.53 -7.30 0.92
CA ILE A 177 2.84 -7.43 -0.36
C ILE A 177 3.60 -6.72 -1.49
N LEU A 178 4.11 -5.49 -1.25
CA LEU A 178 4.86 -4.74 -2.25
C LEU A 178 6.21 -5.38 -2.59
N ILE A 179 6.91 -5.92 -1.59
CA ILE A 179 8.15 -6.67 -1.80
C ILE A 179 7.87 -7.89 -2.67
N CYS A 180 6.80 -8.64 -2.37
CA CYS A 180 6.40 -9.81 -3.14
C CYS A 180 6.07 -9.47 -4.60
N ALA A 181 5.61 -8.24 -4.88
CA ALA A 181 5.31 -7.76 -6.23
C ALA A 181 6.56 -7.58 -7.09
N ALA A 182 7.69 -7.16 -6.50
CA ALA A 182 8.87 -6.71 -7.24
C ALA A 182 10.10 -7.62 -7.09
N PHE A 183 10.22 -8.34 -5.98
CA PHE A 183 11.39 -9.19 -5.71
C PHE A 183 11.21 -10.57 -6.35
N ASN A 184 12.27 -11.39 -6.27
CA ASN A 184 12.30 -12.76 -6.80
C ASN A 184 12.07 -12.87 -8.33
N ASN A 185 12.79 -12.03 -9.07
CA ASN A 185 12.74 -11.96 -10.53
C ASN A 185 11.32 -11.77 -11.08
N THR A 186 10.51 -10.93 -10.41
CA THR A 186 9.12 -10.69 -10.78
C THR A 186 9.01 -9.40 -11.60
N ALA A 187 8.18 -9.42 -12.64
CA ALA A 187 7.76 -8.20 -13.31
C ALA A 187 6.70 -7.48 -12.46
N PHE A 188 7.05 -6.32 -11.92
CA PHE A 188 6.21 -5.58 -10.97
C PHE A 188 5.16 -4.69 -11.65
N PHE A 189 5.21 -4.52 -12.98
CA PHE A 189 4.18 -3.82 -13.73
C PHE A 189 4.05 -4.42 -15.13
N VAL A 190 3.00 -5.21 -15.34
CA VAL A 190 2.86 -6.06 -16.52
C VAL A 190 2.16 -5.30 -17.65
N SER A 191 2.69 -5.38 -18.87
CA SER A 191 1.96 -4.90 -20.05
C SER A 191 0.96 -5.96 -20.50
N THR A 192 -0.32 -5.59 -20.56
CA THR A 192 -1.39 -6.47 -21.06
C THR A 192 -1.38 -6.64 -22.58
N ILE A 193 -0.62 -5.79 -23.29
CA ILE A 193 -0.51 -5.81 -24.75
C ILE A 193 0.66 -6.71 -25.18
N ASN A 194 1.81 -6.56 -24.54
CA ASN A 194 2.98 -7.37 -24.81
C ASN A 194 3.76 -7.63 -23.52
N ILE A 195 3.68 -8.87 -23.02
CA ILE A 195 4.31 -9.29 -21.78
C ILE A 195 5.82 -9.01 -21.76
N GLN A 196 6.51 -9.05 -22.90
CA GLN A 196 7.96 -8.78 -22.98
C GLN A 196 8.30 -7.30 -22.74
N GLN A 197 7.33 -6.40 -22.84
CA GLN A 197 7.48 -4.97 -22.54
C GLN A 197 7.13 -4.65 -21.08
N SER A 198 6.91 -5.66 -20.23
CA SER A 198 6.62 -5.46 -18.82
C SER A 198 7.81 -4.84 -18.08
N LEU A 199 7.50 -4.05 -17.05
CA LEU A 199 8.50 -3.37 -16.23
C LEU A 199 9.00 -4.30 -15.13
N THR A 200 10.31 -4.29 -14.96
CA THR A 200 11.07 -5.06 -13.99
C THR A 200 12.07 -4.12 -13.33
N LEU A 201 12.62 -4.51 -12.17
CA LEU A 201 13.66 -3.72 -11.52
C LEU A 201 14.90 -3.53 -12.43
N TYR A 202 15.20 -4.50 -13.29
CA TYR A 202 16.36 -4.44 -14.18
C TYR A 202 16.17 -3.46 -15.35
N ASN A 203 14.99 -3.43 -15.95
CA ASN A 203 14.77 -2.62 -17.16
C ASN A 203 14.23 -1.21 -16.87
N SER A 204 13.73 -0.95 -15.66
CA SER A 204 13.05 0.31 -15.30
C SER A 204 13.75 1.09 -14.19
N SER A 205 15.03 0.79 -13.94
CA SER A 205 15.88 1.55 -13.03
C SER A 205 16.62 2.68 -13.74
N SER A 206 16.95 3.73 -12.98
CA SER A 206 17.79 4.84 -13.47
C SER A 206 19.26 4.44 -13.62
N SER A 207 20.07 5.33 -14.20
CA SER A 207 21.52 5.13 -14.30
C SER A 207 22.17 4.91 -12.91
N GLU A 208 23.29 4.19 -12.87
CA GLU A 208 24.02 3.94 -11.62
C GLU A 208 24.44 5.24 -10.93
N PHE A 209 24.84 6.25 -11.70
CA PHE A 209 25.17 7.58 -11.18
C PHE A 209 23.97 8.21 -10.46
N THR A 210 22.81 8.23 -11.13
CA THR A 210 21.57 8.79 -10.55
C THR A 210 21.17 8.02 -9.29
N LEU A 211 21.22 6.69 -9.32
CA LEU A 211 20.89 5.85 -8.15
C LEU A 211 21.85 6.09 -6.98
N LYS A 212 23.16 6.23 -7.23
CA LYS A 212 24.13 6.57 -6.18
C LYS A 212 23.83 7.92 -5.53
N VAL A 213 23.54 8.94 -6.33
CA VAL A 213 23.19 10.27 -5.82
C VAL A 213 21.91 10.23 -4.98
N MET A 214 20.87 9.53 -5.45
CA MET A 214 19.61 9.37 -4.71
C MET A 214 19.78 8.53 -3.43
N ALA A 215 20.69 7.56 -3.43
CA ALA A 215 21.05 6.80 -2.23
C ALA A 215 21.70 7.71 -1.17
N TYR A 216 22.60 8.62 -1.57
CA TYR A 216 23.16 9.62 -0.64
C TYR A 216 22.09 10.58 -0.13
N ALA A 217 21.18 11.06 -0.99
CA ALA A 217 20.05 11.88 -0.55
C ALA A 217 19.14 11.14 0.44
N SER A 218 18.97 9.83 0.29
CA SER A 218 18.16 9.00 1.19
C SER A 218 18.75 8.86 2.60
N LEU A 219 20.04 9.19 2.80
CA LEU A 219 20.62 9.27 4.16
C LEU A 219 19.99 10.38 5.02
N PHE A 220 19.25 11.33 4.41
CA PHE A 220 18.50 12.36 5.13
C PHE A 220 17.12 11.90 5.62
N ILE A 221 16.63 10.71 5.23
CA ILE A 221 15.34 10.18 5.67
C ILE A 221 15.20 10.16 7.21
N PRO A 222 16.20 9.72 8.01
CA PRO A 222 16.12 9.74 9.47
C PRO A 222 15.88 11.15 10.04
N PHE A 223 16.45 12.19 9.44
CA PHE A 223 16.24 13.58 9.87
C PHE A 223 14.79 14.01 9.63
N VAL A 224 14.23 13.69 8.46
CA VAL A 224 12.81 13.96 8.15
C VAL A 224 11.90 13.20 9.11
N LEU A 225 12.19 11.93 9.38
CA LEU A 225 11.42 11.12 10.33
C LEU A 225 11.48 11.69 11.76
N ALA A 226 12.66 12.15 12.21
CA ALA A 226 12.81 12.78 13.51
C ALA A 226 11.99 14.07 13.63
N TYR A 227 11.99 14.90 12.58
CA TYR A 227 11.17 16.10 12.52
C TYR A 227 9.66 15.77 12.57
N VAL A 228 9.20 14.84 11.74
CA VAL A 228 7.79 14.40 11.74
C VAL A 228 7.39 13.87 13.11
N ALA A 229 8.23 13.05 13.74
CA ALA A 229 7.98 12.52 15.08
C ALA A 229 7.92 13.62 16.14
N TYR A 230 8.81 14.61 16.07
CA TYR A 230 8.81 15.77 16.96
C TYR A 230 7.52 16.59 16.83
N VAL A 231 7.14 16.96 15.60
CA VAL A 231 5.92 17.73 15.32
C VAL A 231 4.67 16.95 15.75
N TRP A 232 4.61 15.66 15.44
CA TRP A 232 3.49 14.81 15.84
C TRP A 232 3.35 14.71 17.35
N LYS A 233 4.46 14.57 18.07
CA LYS A 233 4.47 14.56 19.54
C LYS A 233 3.98 15.89 20.10
N SER A 234 4.39 17.01 19.51
CA SER A 234 3.94 18.35 19.92
C SER A 234 2.45 18.56 19.69
N LEU A 235 1.91 18.14 18.53
CA LEU A 235 0.49 18.28 18.20
C LEU A 235 -0.42 17.35 19.01
N THR A 236 0.06 16.16 19.39
CA THR A 236 -0.76 15.15 20.09
C THR A 236 -0.58 15.14 21.60
N LYS A 237 0.16 16.10 22.16
CA LYS A 237 0.44 16.21 23.60
C LYS A 237 -0.82 16.47 24.42
N THR A 238 -1.68 17.37 23.94
CA THR A 238 -3.00 17.62 24.51
C THR A 238 -4.04 16.85 23.72
N LYS A 239 -5.00 16.25 24.43
CA LYS A 239 -6.13 15.59 23.79
C LYS A 239 -7.27 16.58 23.64
N MET A 240 -8.02 16.42 22.57
CA MET A 240 -9.11 17.33 22.24
C MET A 240 -10.28 17.08 23.19
N SER A 241 -10.62 18.11 23.97
CA SER A 241 -11.74 18.11 24.92
C SER A 241 -12.85 19.06 24.48
N GLU A 242 -14.07 18.81 24.95
CA GLU A 242 -15.25 19.64 24.62
C GLU A 242 -15.15 21.05 25.23
N SER A 243 -14.45 21.21 26.34
CA SER A 243 -14.19 22.51 26.97
C SER A 243 -13.22 23.37 26.17
N GLU A 244 -12.21 22.79 25.52
CA GLU A 244 -11.29 23.50 24.63
C GLU A 244 -11.99 24.02 23.36
N LEU A 245 -12.88 23.22 22.76
CA LEU A 245 -13.66 23.59 21.57
C LEU A 245 -14.65 24.75 21.82
N ASN A 246 -15.09 24.91 23.07
CA ASN A 246 -16.06 25.92 23.47
C ASN A 246 -15.40 27.20 24.04
N GLN A 247 -14.07 27.28 24.13
CA GLN A 247 -13.39 28.48 24.60
C GLN A 247 -13.46 29.62 23.56
N PRO A 248 -13.74 30.87 23.98
CA PRO A 248 -13.86 32.02 23.08
C PRO A 248 -12.55 32.42 22.39
N ASP A 249 -11.39 32.11 22.99
CA ASP A 249 -10.06 32.36 22.42
C ASP A 249 -9.51 31.17 21.61
N SER A 250 -10.30 30.11 21.42
CA SER A 250 -9.93 29.06 20.48
C SER A 250 -10.12 29.59 19.06
N HIS A 251 -9.02 29.69 18.31
CA HIS A 251 -9.12 29.83 16.86
C HIS A 251 -9.80 28.57 16.33
N LYS A 252 -11.13 28.64 16.14
CA LYS A 252 -11.96 27.53 15.67
C LYS A 252 -11.51 27.14 14.26
N TYR A 253 -10.97 25.94 14.11
CA TYR A 253 -10.68 25.28 12.84
C TYR A 253 -11.37 23.92 12.79
#